data_AF-A0AAJ1AIH8-F1
#
_entry.id   AF-A0AAJ1AIH8-F1
#
_cell.length_a   1.000
_cell.length_b   1.000
_cell.length_c   1.000
_cell.angle_alpha   90.00
_cell.angle_beta   90.00
_cell.angle_gamma   90.00
#
_symmetry.space_group_name_H-M   'P 1'
#
loop_
_entity.id
_entity.type
_entity.pdbx_description
1 polymer ?
#
loop_
_entity_poly.entity_id
_entity_poly.type
_entity_poly.pdbx_seq_one_letter_code
_entity_poly.pdbx_strand_id
1 'polypeptide(L)'
;MKYWRRGIQYMIFGVVVALVPCTFWTGPSTLFETGVADAQEIVFVKALEEAEKAIQEAKDFEADIYAPEEFSLALNYLAQAEDEAKVFRSASQSKQDTHLFSARKSGEAVSLLAERAQYQAKVAGTKAIEVKSDREITAIKAQIAESFNTNVNRDFSSAREALFGELGTKEAVRSEARRARVQAESGLRKLGLEGQVAPAAQQERN
;
A
#
# COMPACT_ATOMS: atom_id res chain seq x y z
N MET A 1 55.61 25.41 23.43
CA MET A 1 54.55 24.51 23.97
C MET A 1 53.97 23.64 22.84
N LYS A 2 54.62 22.50 22.52
CA LYS A 2 54.22 21.63 21.39
C LYS A 2 54.27 20.12 21.70
N TYR A 3 54.28 19.72 22.97
CA TYR A 3 54.39 18.30 23.36
C TYR A 3 53.26 17.77 24.26
N TRP A 4 52.24 18.57 24.56
CA TRP A 4 51.14 18.14 25.44
C TRP A 4 49.90 17.56 24.73
N ARG A 5 49.80 17.68 23.39
CA ARG A 5 48.65 17.16 22.63
C ARG A 5 48.78 15.71 22.15
N ARG A 6 49.94 15.06 22.29
CA ARG A 6 50.16 13.67 21.84
C ARG A 6 49.94 12.60 22.92
N GLY A 7 49.98 12.96 24.22
CA GLY A 7 49.83 11.99 25.31
C GLY A 7 48.39 11.53 25.57
N ILE A 8 47.40 12.36 25.26
CA ILE A 8 45.97 12.08 25.54
C ILE A 8 45.37 11.12 24.50
N GLN A 9 45.87 11.11 23.27
CA GLN A 9 45.36 10.22 22.21
C GLN A 9 45.71 8.74 22.45
N TYR A 10 46.86 8.43 23.06
CA TYR A 10 47.24 7.04 23.34
C TYR A 10 46.55 6.45 24.58
N MET A 11 46.13 7.27 25.53
CA MET A 11 45.45 6.78 26.73
C MET A 11 43.99 6.36 26.44
N ILE A 12 43.32 7.01 25.49
CA ILE A 12 41.95 6.66 25.08
C ILE A 12 41.94 5.37 24.23
N PHE A 13 42.91 5.19 23.34
CA PHE A 13 43.02 3.94 22.56
C PHE A 13 43.39 2.72 23.42
N GLY A 14 44.17 2.89 24.49
CA GLY A 14 44.52 1.80 25.39
C GLY A 14 43.33 1.29 26.24
N VAL A 15 42.40 2.16 26.60
CA VAL A 15 41.24 1.80 27.44
C VAL A 15 40.11 1.18 26.61
N VAL A 16 39.97 1.56 25.34
CA VAL A 16 38.95 0.97 24.44
C VAL A 16 39.33 -0.45 23.98
N VAL A 17 40.62 -0.83 24.02
CA VAL A 17 41.08 -2.16 23.61
C VAL A 17 41.05 -3.20 24.75
N ALA A 18 41.04 -2.77 26.02
CA ALA A 18 41.17 -3.67 27.17
C ALA A 18 39.83 -4.09 27.84
N LEU A 19 38.69 -3.61 27.36
CA LEU A 19 37.36 -3.94 27.90
C LEU A 19 36.45 -4.66 26.88
N VAL A 20 37.05 -5.45 26.00
CA VAL A 20 36.34 -6.55 25.33
C VAL A 20 36.59 -7.79 26.19
N PRO A 21 35.63 -8.23 27.02
CA PRO A 21 35.78 -9.52 27.67
C PRO A 21 35.83 -10.60 26.59
N CYS A 22 36.95 -11.31 26.56
CA CYS A 22 37.06 -12.64 26.00
C CYS A 22 35.90 -13.50 26.52
N THR A 23 34.85 -13.64 25.73
CA THR A 23 33.91 -14.74 25.85
C THR A 23 33.67 -15.33 24.47
N PHE A 24 34.30 -16.48 24.28
CA PHE A 24 33.94 -17.57 23.37
C PHE A 24 33.86 -17.28 21.87
N TRP A 25 34.95 -17.66 21.19
CA TRP A 25 34.89 -18.41 19.94
C TRP A 25 33.83 -19.53 20.03
N THR A 26 32.63 -19.24 19.52
CA THR A 26 31.71 -20.21 18.92
C THR A 26 30.78 -19.45 17.95
N GLY A 27 31.03 -19.57 16.65
CA GLY A 27 30.05 -19.35 15.57
C GLY A 27 30.01 -17.95 14.92
N PRO A 28 30.37 -17.82 13.63
CA PRO A 28 30.01 -16.67 12.81
C PRO A 28 28.74 -16.99 12.00
N SER A 29 27.57 -16.56 12.46
CA SER A 29 26.37 -16.46 11.60
C SER A 29 25.22 -15.64 12.21
N THR A 30 24.96 -15.74 13.52
CA THR A 30 23.69 -15.26 14.10
C THR A 30 23.48 -13.74 14.15
N LEU A 31 24.53 -12.91 14.19
CA LEU A 31 24.41 -11.46 14.40
C LEU A 31 24.00 -10.65 13.16
N PHE A 32 24.29 -11.12 11.95
CA PHE A 32 23.74 -10.53 10.72
C PHE A 32 22.34 -11.09 10.39
N GLU A 33 22.00 -12.25 10.95
CA GLU A 33 20.78 -13.00 10.65
C GLU A 33 19.55 -12.50 11.41
N THR A 34 19.72 -12.03 12.66
CA THR A 34 18.63 -11.34 13.39
C THR A 34 18.23 -10.03 12.73
N GLY A 35 19.18 -9.28 12.18
CA GLY A 35 18.91 -7.99 11.53
C GLY A 35 18.10 -8.09 10.23
N VAL A 36 18.14 -9.23 9.51
CA VAL A 36 17.36 -9.44 8.28
C VAL A 36 15.91 -9.85 8.60
N ALA A 37 15.71 -10.66 9.64
CA ALA A 37 14.37 -11.02 10.11
C ALA A 37 13.64 -9.79 10.68
N ASP A 38 14.33 -8.98 11.49
CA ASP A 38 13.79 -7.72 12.03
C ASP A 38 13.48 -6.71 10.90
N ALA A 39 14.34 -6.62 9.87
CA ALA A 39 14.11 -5.74 8.73
C ALA A 39 12.93 -6.19 7.85
N GLN A 40 12.72 -7.50 7.66
CA GLN A 40 11.57 -8.00 6.93
C GLN A 40 10.25 -7.78 7.68
N GLU A 41 10.26 -7.92 9.01
CA GLU A 41 9.11 -7.61 9.86
C GLU A 41 8.69 -6.14 9.72
N ILE A 42 9.64 -5.22 9.70
CA ILE A 42 9.35 -3.78 9.51
C ILE A 42 8.72 -3.53 8.13
N VAL A 43 9.17 -4.21 7.07
CA VAL A 43 8.69 -3.98 5.70
C VAL A 43 7.23 -4.43 5.52
N PHE A 44 6.87 -5.64 5.95
CA PHE A 44 5.48 -6.09 5.76
C PHE A 44 4.51 -5.43 6.74
N VAL A 45 4.93 -5.05 7.96
CA VAL A 45 4.10 -4.26 8.87
C VAL A 45 3.75 -2.91 8.25
N LYS A 46 4.74 -2.25 7.63
CA LYS A 46 4.49 -1.01 6.90
C LYS A 46 3.54 -1.21 5.72
N ALA A 47 3.67 -2.31 4.98
CA ALA A 47 2.76 -2.63 3.87
C ALA A 47 1.31 -2.81 4.36
N LEU A 48 1.11 -3.46 5.52
CA LEU A 48 -0.21 -3.60 6.16
C LEU A 48 -0.78 -2.23 6.57
N GLU A 49 0.02 -1.38 7.23
CA GLU A 49 -0.42 -0.02 7.61
C GLU A 49 -0.82 0.82 6.38
N GLU A 50 -0.06 0.74 5.29
CA GLU A 50 -0.38 1.44 4.05
C GLU A 50 -1.67 0.90 3.39
N ALA A 51 -1.93 -0.41 3.50
CA ALA A 51 -3.15 -1.03 3.03
C ALA A 51 -4.37 -0.63 3.86
N GLU A 52 -4.26 -0.66 5.20
CA GLU A 52 -5.30 -0.19 6.12
C GLU A 52 -5.64 1.28 5.86
N LYS A 53 -4.62 2.13 5.69
CA LYS A 53 -4.82 3.54 5.36
C LYS A 53 -5.58 3.70 4.04
N ALA A 54 -5.21 2.95 3.00
CA ALA A 54 -5.92 3.00 1.71
C ALA A 54 -7.37 2.52 1.81
N ILE A 55 -7.66 1.53 2.67
CA ILE A 55 -9.02 1.07 2.95
C ILE A 55 -9.82 2.16 3.67
N GLN A 56 -9.22 2.84 4.65
CA GLN A 56 -9.87 3.95 5.33
C GLN A 56 -10.15 5.10 4.37
N GLU A 57 -9.20 5.48 3.52
CA GLU A 57 -9.41 6.48 2.47
C GLU A 57 -10.53 6.08 1.51
N ALA A 58 -10.59 4.82 1.09
CA ALA A 58 -11.67 4.31 0.24
C ALA A 58 -13.03 4.39 0.93
N LYS A 59 -13.08 4.12 2.25
CA LYS A 59 -14.29 4.25 3.06
C LYS A 59 -14.71 5.70 3.22
N ASP A 60 -13.78 6.64 3.37
CA ASP A 60 -14.07 8.07 3.42
C ASP A 60 -14.68 8.58 2.10
N PHE A 61 -14.34 7.92 0.98
CA PHE A 61 -15.00 8.12 -0.33
C PHE A 61 -16.30 7.33 -0.51
N GLU A 62 -16.85 6.73 0.55
CA GLU A 62 -18.12 5.97 0.55
C GLU A 62 -18.07 4.77 -0.41
N ALA A 63 -16.90 4.12 -0.56
CA ALA A 63 -16.74 2.98 -1.46
C ALA A 63 -17.57 1.76 -1.06
N ASP A 64 -17.94 1.64 0.22
CA ASP A 64 -18.88 0.64 0.71
C ASP A 64 -20.29 0.77 0.10
N ILE A 65 -20.68 1.99 -0.30
CA ILE A 65 -21.97 2.28 -0.93
C ILE A 65 -21.86 2.28 -2.46
N TYR A 66 -20.83 2.94 -3.00
CA TYR A 66 -20.73 3.23 -4.44
C TYR A 66 -19.87 2.24 -5.23
N ALA A 67 -19.03 1.45 -4.56
CA ALA A 67 -18.18 0.41 -5.17
C ALA A 67 -18.05 -0.84 -4.26
N PRO A 68 -19.17 -1.43 -3.81
CA PRO A 68 -19.17 -2.45 -2.75
C PRO A 68 -18.37 -3.71 -3.12
N GLU A 69 -18.40 -4.12 -4.39
CA GLU A 69 -17.68 -5.30 -4.87
C GLU A 69 -16.16 -5.10 -4.74
N GLU A 70 -15.64 -4.01 -5.30
CA GLU A 70 -14.21 -3.70 -5.22
C GLU A 70 -13.74 -3.45 -3.79
N PHE A 71 -14.58 -2.80 -2.97
CA PHE A 71 -14.28 -2.55 -1.57
C PHE A 71 -14.23 -3.86 -0.76
N SER A 72 -15.18 -4.78 -0.98
CA SER A 72 -15.18 -6.09 -0.34
C SER A 72 -13.94 -6.92 -0.71
N LEU A 73 -13.48 -6.84 -1.97
CA LEU A 73 -12.26 -7.50 -2.41
C LEU A 73 -11.02 -6.93 -1.72
N ALA A 74 -10.96 -5.60 -1.53
CA ALA A 74 -9.86 -4.97 -0.80
C ALA A 74 -9.80 -5.46 0.67
N LEU A 75 -10.95 -5.50 1.34
CA LEU A 75 -11.05 -6.03 2.71
C LEU A 75 -10.65 -7.49 2.80
N ASN A 76 -11.06 -8.32 1.82
CA ASN A 76 -10.67 -9.73 1.77
C ASN A 76 -9.16 -9.91 1.65
N TYR A 77 -8.49 -9.11 0.80
CA TYR A 77 -7.02 -9.17 0.70
C TYR A 77 -6.32 -8.70 1.96
N LEU A 78 -6.82 -7.66 2.64
CA LEU A 78 -6.27 -7.22 3.93
C LEU A 78 -6.41 -8.33 4.99
N ALA A 79 -7.59 -8.94 5.09
CA ALA A 79 -7.83 -10.04 6.05
C ALA A 79 -6.89 -11.22 5.79
N GLN A 80 -6.67 -11.59 4.51
CA GLN A 80 -5.69 -12.62 4.15
C GLN A 80 -4.26 -12.23 4.54
N ALA A 81 -3.87 -10.97 4.33
CA ALA A 81 -2.55 -10.48 4.71
C ALA A 81 -2.34 -10.49 6.23
N GLU A 82 -3.36 -10.11 7.02
CA GLU A 82 -3.32 -10.15 8.48
C GLU A 82 -3.23 -11.59 9.01
N ASP A 83 -3.99 -12.52 8.42
CA ASP A 83 -3.95 -13.92 8.83
C ASP A 83 -2.60 -14.56 8.49
N GLU A 84 -2.02 -14.27 7.32
CA GLU A 84 -0.66 -14.70 7.01
C GLU A 84 0.40 -14.06 7.93
N ALA A 85 0.21 -12.80 8.32
CA ALA A 85 1.10 -12.13 9.28
C ALA A 85 1.04 -12.78 10.67
N LYS A 86 -0.14 -13.21 11.13
CA LYS A 86 -0.28 -13.99 12.38
C LYS A 86 0.43 -15.34 12.28
N VAL A 87 0.27 -16.04 11.15
CA VAL A 87 0.97 -17.30 10.89
C VAL A 87 2.49 -17.09 10.91
N PHE A 88 3.00 -16.04 10.27
CA PHE A 88 4.42 -15.67 10.29
C PHE A 88 4.94 -15.44 11.72
N ARG A 89 4.25 -14.63 12.52
CA ARG A 89 4.64 -14.34 13.93
C ARG A 89 4.62 -15.59 14.81
N SER A 90 3.67 -16.50 14.60
CA SER A 90 3.61 -17.76 15.34
C SER A 90 4.73 -18.74 14.93
N ALA A 91 5.11 -18.75 13.64
CA ALA A 91 6.16 -19.59 13.11
C ALA A 91 7.55 -19.11 13.56
N SER A 92 7.80 -17.79 13.59
CA SER A 92 9.05 -17.20 14.04
C SER A 92 9.33 -17.41 15.53
N GLN A 93 8.29 -17.47 16.37
CA GLN A 93 8.42 -17.80 17.80
C GLN A 93 8.75 -19.28 18.05
N SER A 94 8.40 -20.20 17.14
CA SER A 94 8.47 -21.64 17.40
C SER A 94 9.78 -22.32 16.95
N LYS A 95 10.56 -21.72 16.04
CA LYS A 95 11.77 -22.35 15.47
C LYS A 95 12.82 -21.31 15.09
N GLN A 96 13.81 -21.14 15.96
CA GLN A 96 14.88 -20.14 15.79
C GLN A 96 15.91 -20.51 14.69
N ASP A 97 16.03 -21.78 14.26
CA ASP A 97 17.18 -22.19 13.44
C ASP A 97 16.91 -22.94 12.12
N THR A 98 15.67 -23.26 11.71
CA THR A 98 15.50 -24.24 10.60
C THR A 98 14.69 -23.78 9.38
N HIS A 99 14.01 -22.63 9.39
CA HIS A 99 13.18 -22.23 8.24
C HIS A 99 13.23 -20.74 7.86
N LEU A 100 14.43 -20.15 7.82
CA LEU A 100 14.64 -18.78 7.27
C LEU A 100 14.07 -18.63 5.85
N PHE A 101 14.16 -19.67 5.01
CA PHE A 101 13.56 -19.65 3.67
C PHE A 101 12.03 -19.68 3.65
N SER A 102 11.37 -20.32 4.63
CA SER A 102 9.90 -20.29 4.70
C SER A 102 9.43 -18.96 5.27
N ALA A 103 10.13 -18.44 6.29
CA ALA A 103 9.86 -17.14 6.90
C ALA A 103 9.94 -16.01 5.85
N ARG A 104 10.99 -16.00 5.02
CA ARG A 104 11.15 -15.05 3.93
C ARG A 104 10.01 -15.13 2.90
N LYS A 105 9.62 -16.34 2.49
CA LYS A 105 8.50 -16.53 1.56
C LYS A 105 7.17 -16.07 2.13
N SER A 106 6.91 -16.28 3.42
CA SER A 106 5.71 -15.79 4.07
C SER A 106 5.70 -14.26 4.25
N GLY A 107 6.84 -13.62 4.56
CA GLY A 107 6.92 -12.16 4.66
C GLY A 107 6.73 -11.45 3.30
N GLU A 108 7.24 -12.07 2.22
CA GLU A 108 7.00 -11.62 0.84
C GLU A 108 5.52 -11.82 0.44
N ALA A 109 4.88 -12.91 0.88
CA ALA A 109 3.46 -13.17 0.63
C ALA A 109 2.54 -12.17 1.36
N VAL A 110 2.82 -11.87 2.63
CA VAL A 110 2.10 -10.82 3.40
C VAL A 110 2.23 -9.46 2.71
N SER A 111 3.45 -9.07 2.32
CA SER A 111 3.68 -7.80 1.62
C SER A 111 2.88 -7.72 0.30
N LEU A 112 2.87 -8.80 -0.47
CA LEU A 112 2.16 -8.85 -1.75
C LEU A 112 0.63 -8.82 -1.58
N LEU A 113 0.08 -9.49 -0.56
CA LEU A 113 -1.34 -9.42 -0.22
C LEU A 113 -1.73 -8.03 0.28
N ALA A 114 -0.90 -7.40 1.10
CA ALA A 114 -1.11 -6.04 1.59
C ALA A 114 -1.06 -5.02 0.44
N GLU A 115 -0.09 -5.12 -0.46
CA GLU A 115 -0.03 -4.26 -1.66
C GLU A 115 -1.25 -4.47 -2.56
N ARG A 116 -1.71 -5.72 -2.76
CA ARG A 116 -2.96 -6.00 -3.48
C ARG A 116 -4.16 -5.34 -2.81
N ALA A 117 -4.28 -5.45 -1.49
CA ALA A 117 -5.33 -4.78 -0.73
C ALA A 117 -5.28 -3.25 -0.92
N GLN A 118 -4.08 -2.66 -0.85
CA GLN A 118 -3.87 -1.23 -1.05
C GLN A 118 -4.34 -0.75 -2.44
N TYR A 119 -3.90 -1.41 -3.52
CA TYR A 119 -4.29 -1.01 -4.86
C TYR A 119 -5.77 -1.30 -5.14
N GLN A 120 -6.31 -2.40 -4.60
CA GLN A 120 -7.74 -2.72 -4.72
C GLN A 120 -8.61 -1.68 -4.00
N ALA A 121 -8.18 -1.21 -2.83
CA ALA A 121 -8.84 -0.11 -2.12
C ALA A 121 -8.81 1.19 -2.91
N LYS A 122 -7.68 1.53 -3.55
CA LYS A 122 -7.58 2.69 -4.46
C LYS A 122 -8.53 2.57 -5.66
N VAL A 123 -8.69 1.38 -6.24
CA VAL A 123 -9.69 1.13 -7.30
C VAL A 123 -11.10 1.34 -6.76
N ALA A 124 -11.42 0.83 -5.58
CA ALA A 124 -12.74 1.01 -4.96
C ALA A 124 -13.05 2.49 -4.70
N GLY A 125 -12.14 3.23 -4.08
CA GLY A 125 -12.32 4.66 -3.79
C GLY A 125 -12.47 5.51 -5.05
N THR A 126 -11.64 5.27 -6.08
CA THR A 126 -11.74 6.01 -7.35
C THR A 126 -13.03 5.69 -8.12
N LYS A 127 -13.47 4.42 -8.11
CA LYS A 127 -14.76 4.02 -8.68
C LYS A 127 -15.93 4.65 -7.93
N ALA A 128 -15.86 4.76 -6.60
CA ALA A 128 -16.87 5.43 -5.80
C ALA A 128 -17.02 6.91 -6.20
N ILE A 129 -15.90 7.63 -6.35
CA ILE A 129 -15.89 9.02 -6.82
C ILE A 129 -16.49 9.15 -8.22
N GLU A 130 -16.19 8.23 -9.15
CA GLU A 130 -16.78 8.22 -10.49
C GLU A 130 -18.30 8.06 -10.43
N VAL A 131 -18.82 7.07 -9.68
CA VAL A 131 -20.26 6.83 -9.57
C VAL A 131 -20.98 8.02 -8.92
N LYS A 132 -20.39 8.61 -7.88
CA LYS A 132 -20.92 9.80 -7.22
C LYS A 132 -20.98 10.99 -8.18
N SER A 133 -19.88 11.24 -8.89
CA SER A 133 -19.80 12.31 -9.89
C SER A 133 -20.78 12.08 -11.03
N ASP A 134 -20.98 10.84 -11.49
CA ASP A 134 -21.94 10.52 -12.55
C ASP A 134 -23.39 10.81 -12.14
N ARG A 135 -23.75 10.53 -10.88
CA ARG A 135 -25.08 10.89 -10.35
C ARG A 135 -25.26 12.40 -10.31
N GLU A 136 -24.26 13.14 -9.83
CA GLU A 136 -24.30 14.61 -9.77
C GLU A 136 -24.36 15.24 -11.17
N ILE A 137 -23.54 14.76 -12.12
CA ILE A 137 -23.57 15.18 -13.53
C ILE A 137 -24.95 14.95 -14.13
N THR A 138 -25.56 13.79 -13.87
CA THR A 138 -26.90 13.46 -14.36
C THR A 138 -27.95 14.41 -13.79
N ALA A 139 -27.86 14.73 -12.49
CA ALA A 139 -28.76 15.67 -11.83
C ALA A 139 -28.61 17.09 -12.40
N ILE A 140 -27.38 17.59 -12.58
CA ILE A 140 -27.11 18.91 -13.15
C ILE A 140 -27.61 18.98 -14.60
N LYS A 141 -27.37 17.93 -15.41
CA LYS A 141 -27.89 17.85 -16.79
C LYS A 141 -29.41 17.89 -16.82
N ALA A 142 -30.09 17.22 -15.89
CA ALA A 142 -31.54 17.27 -15.75
C ALA A 142 -32.03 18.68 -15.38
N GLN A 143 -31.38 19.35 -14.43
CA GLN A 143 -31.70 20.74 -14.04
C GLN A 143 -31.50 21.72 -15.20
N ILE A 144 -30.42 21.57 -15.99
CA ILE A 144 -30.19 22.37 -17.19
C ILE A 144 -31.35 22.17 -18.17
N ALA A 145 -31.71 20.92 -18.48
CA ALA A 145 -32.80 20.61 -19.39
C ALA A 145 -34.15 21.17 -18.91
N GLU A 146 -34.44 21.04 -17.62
CA GLU A 146 -35.65 21.61 -16.99
C GLU A 146 -35.66 23.14 -17.11
N SER A 147 -34.52 23.81 -16.91
CA SER A 147 -34.40 25.27 -17.05
C SER A 147 -34.67 25.77 -18.48
N PHE A 148 -34.42 24.93 -19.50
CA PHE A 148 -34.72 25.26 -20.90
C PHE A 148 -36.20 25.04 -21.24
N ASN A 149 -36.83 24.04 -20.62
CA ASN A 149 -38.24 23.70 -20.87
C ASN A 149 -39.22 24.62 -20.13
N THR A 150 -38.81 25.18 -18.99
CA THR A 150 -39.66 26.03 -18.14
C THR A 150 -39.53 27.52 -18.44
N ASN A 151 -38.43 27.97 -19.06
CA ASN A 151 -38.24 29.37 -19.42
C ASN A 151 -38.73 29.66 -20.85
N VAL A 152 -39.82 30.44 -20.96
CA VAL A 152 -40.45 30.82 -22.24
C VAL A 152 -39.49 31.56 -23.18
N ASN A 153 -38.60 32.40 -22.64
CA ASN A 153 -37.64 33.16 -23.45
C ASN A 153 -36.39 32.35 -23.82
N ARG A 154 -36.16 31.19 -23.18
CA ARG A 154 -34.97 30.33 -23.34
C ARG A 154 -33.62 31.05 -23.15
N ASP A 155 -33.61 32.30 -22.71
CA ASP A 155 -32.41 33.10 -22.51
C ASP A 155 -31.42 32.44 -21.55
N PHE A 156 -30.13 32.69 -21.81
CA PHE A 156 -29.04 32.20 -20.99
C PHE A 156 -28.91 33.06 -19.72
N SER A 157 -29.41 32.56 -18.60
CA SER A 157 -29.34 33.24 -17.30
C SER A 157 -28.03 32.92 -16.57
N SER A 158 -27.66 33.77 -15.61
CA SER A 158 -26.51 33.54 -14.72
C SER A 158 -26.62 32.22 -13.94
N ALA A 159 -27.83 31.82 -13.55
CA ALA A 159 -28.08 30.53 -12.91
C ALA A 159 -27.74 29.35 -13.85
N ARG A 160 -28.01 29.49 -15.15
CA ARG A 160 -27.66 28.47 -16.15
C ARG A 160 -26.16 28.42 -16.39
N GLU A 161 -25.50 29.56 -16.46
CA GLU A 161 -24.04 29.63 -16.55
C GLU A 161 -23.37 28.95 -15.35
N ALA A 162 -23.88 29.17 -14.14
CA ALA A 162 -23.40 28.49 -12.93
C ALA A 162 -23.56 26.96 -13.03
N LEU A 163 -24.70 26.45 -13.51
CA LEU A 163 -24.91 25.01 -13.72
C LEU A 163 -23.95 24.41 -14.75
N PHE A 164 -23.66 25.12 -15.85
CA PHE A 164 -22.66 24.66 -16.81
C PHE A 164 -21.23 24.69 -16.25
N GLY A 165 -20.91 25.70 -15.43
CA GLY A 165 -19.66 25.76 -14.69
C GLY A 165 -19.51 24.57 -13.74
N GLU A 166 -20.54 24.31 -12.93
CA GLU A 166 -20.58 23.17 -12.01
C GLU A 166 -20.46 21.84 -12.78
N LEU A 167 -21.19 21.67 -13.88
CA LEU A 167 -21.07 20.50 -14.74
C LEU A 167 -19.62 20.26 -15.19
N GLY A 168 -18.93 21.31 -15.65
CA GLY A 168 -17.54 21.22 -16.06
C GLY A 168 -16.61 20.77 -14.92
N THR A 169 -16.83 21.27 -13.69
CA THR A 169 -16.04 20.83 -12.52
C THR A 169 -16.25 19.35 -12.21
N LYS A 170 -17.49 18.86 -12.28
CA LYS A 170 -17.82 17.46 -11.99
C LYS A 170 -17.30 16.51 -13.08
N GLU A 171 -17.36 16.92 -14.34
CA GLU A 171 -16.76 16.17 -15.45
C GLU A 171 -15.23 16.10 -15.33
N ALA A 172 -14.57 17.15 -14.84
CA ALA A 172 -13.15 17.13 -14.54
C ALA A 172 -12.82 16.14 -13.41
N VAL A 173 -13.55 16.19 -12.28
CA VAL A 173 -13.38 15.25 -11.16
C VAL A 173 -13.56 13.80 -11.62
N ARG A 174 -14.59 13.51 -12.42
CA ARG A 174 -14.80 12.18 -13.00
C ARG A 174 -13.63 11.74 -13.87
N SER A 175 -13.11 12.63 -14.72
CA SER A 175 -11.98 12.34 -15.61
C SER A 175 -10.70 12.03 -14.83
N GLU A 176 -10.43 12.78 -13.75
CA GLU A 176 -9.30 12.56 -12.86
C GLU A 176 -9.43 11.25 -12.09
N ALA A 177 -10.61 10.98 -11.51
CA ALA A 177 -10.90 9.72 -10.82
C ALA A 177 -10.67 8.52 -11.75
N ARG A 178 -11.13 8.62 -13.01
CA ARG A 178 -10.91 7.58 -14.02
C ARG A 178 -9.44 7.37 -14.35
N ARG A 179 -8.65 8.43 -14.44
CA ARG A 179 -7.19 8.31 -14.64
C ARG A 179 -6.53 7.63 -13.46
N ALA A 180 -6.89 8.02 -12.24
CA ALA A 180 -6.37 7.40 -11.01
C ALA A 180 -6.75 5.92 -10.92
N ARG A 181 -7.98 5.56 -11.31
CA ARG A 181 -8.43 4.16 -11.37
C ARG A 181 -7.59 3.33 -12.33
N VAL A 182 -7.36 3.83 -13.55
CA VAL A 182 -6.52 3.14 -14.54
C VAL A 182 -5.09 2.93 -14.04
N GLN A 183 -4.53 3.90 -13.30
CA GLN A 183 -3.22 3.73 -12.66
C GLN A 183 -3.24 2.65 -11.58
N ALA A 184 -4.27 2.63 -10.73
CA ALA A 184 -4.42 1.62 -9.69
C ALA A 184 -4.63 0.21 -10.27
N GLU A 185 -5.49 0.07 -11.29
CA GLU A 185 -5.70 -1.19 -12.03
C GLU A 185 -4.41 -1.67 -12.71
N SER A 186 -3.61 -0.76 -13.26
CA SER A 186 -2.30 -1.08 -13.82
C SER A 186 -1.34 -1.62 -12.75
N GLY A 187 -1.35 -1.02 -11.55
CA GLY A 187 -0.64 -1.52 -10.38
C GLY A 187 -1.07 -2.95 -10.01
N LEU A 188 -2.37 -3.21 -9.91
CA LEU A 188 -2.90 -4.56 -9.64
C LEU A 188 -2.48 -5.58 -10.70
N ARG A 189 -2.52 -5.20 -12.00
CA ARG A 189 -2.11 -6.10 -13.08
C ARG A 189 -0.63 -6.47 -12.96
N LYS A 190 0.23 -5.51 -12.61
CA LYS A 190 1.66 -5.79 -12.38
C LYS A 190 1.86 -6.76 -11.21
N LEU A 191 1.19 -6.55 -10.08
CA LEU A 191 1.23 -7.46 -8.93
C LEU A 191 0.62 -8.84 -9.22
N GLY A 192 -0.34 -8.92 -10.12
CA GLY A 192 -0.89 -10.17 -10.63
C GLY A 192 0.13 -10.95 -11.47
N LEU A 193 0.92 -10.26 -12.29
CA LEU A 193 1.99 -10.85 -13.10
C LEU A 193 3.21 -11.23 -12.25
N GLU A 194 3.57 -10.42 -11.25
CA GLU A 194 4.67 -10.70 -10.31
C GLU A 194 4.36 -11.90 -9.39
N GLY A 195 3.10 -12.06 -9.00
CA GLY A 195 2.63 -13.29 -8.30
C GLY A 195 2.52 -14.53 -9.20
N GLN A 196 2.64 -14.39 -10.52
CA GLN A 196 2.62 -15.48 -11.52
C GLN A 196 4.02 -15.82 -12.07
N VAL A 197 5.10 -15.37 -11.43
CA VAL A 197 6.47 -15.77 -11.82
C VAL A 197 6.67 -17.27 -11.50
N ALA A 198 6.32 -18.07 -12.51
CA ALA A 198 6.60 -19.46 -12.85
C ALA A 198 6.72 -20.50 -11.70
N PRO A 199 5.91 -21.58 -11.69
CA PRO A 199 6.37 -22.79 -11.01
C PRO A 199 7.71 -23.18 -11.63
N ALA A 200 8.72 -23.35 -10.79
CA ALA A 200 10.05 -23.80 -11.18
C ALA A 200 9.87 -24.96 -12.17
N ALA A 201 10.41 -24.81 -13.38
CA ALA A 201 10.47 -25.90 -14.33
C ALA A 201 11.13 -27.07 -13.61
N GLN A 202 10.33 -28.07 -13.23
CA GLN A 202 10.83 -29.37 -12.84
C GLN A 202 11.65 -29.84 -14.02
N GLN A 203 12.98 -29.78 -13.86
CA GLN A 203 13.89 -30.58 -14.65
C GLN A 203 13.58 -32.04 -14.31
N GLU A 204 12.55 -32.58 -14.95
CA GLU A 204 12.55 -34.00 -15.29
C GLU A 204 13.71 -34.19 -16.27
N ARG A 205 14.85 -34.64 -15.74
CA ARG A 205 15.84 -35.35 -16.54
C ARG A 205 15.97 -36.75 -15.96
N ASN A 206 15.56 -37.68 -16.81
CA ASN A 206 15.80 -39.11 -16.78
C ASN A 206 17.25 -39.46 -16.45
#